data_AF-A0A835SU16-F1
#
_entry.id   AF-A0A835SU16-F1
#
_cell.length_a   1.000
_cell.length_b   1.000
_cell.length_c   1.000
_cell.angle_alpha   90.00
_cell.angle_beta   90.00
_cell.angle_gamma   90.00
#
_symmetry.space_group_name_H-M   'P 1'
#
loop_
_entity.id
_entity.type
_entity.pdbx_description
1 polymer ?
#
loop_
_entity_poly.entity_id
_entity_poly.type
_entity_poly.pdbx_seq_one_letter_code
_entity_poly.pdbx_strand_id
1 'polypeptide(L)'
;MRAPKRGHLARAVEQREAARRIAEAAKSEINRYFTDQKTYDTVAANAVKDDFKRKGREFKERASEAQMLETVYQNERQKTLNAIRAEEEERIAVAMARKQQEKDRSEREVQRLREQSDELRSLAEKIRVARVNKERSDQLVEKKVIGEQQQEYERAFNQFVAGAAAEAEAQEQENQAKRREANVRARLMLEDQMQEKAEAARLAEQEAVRERAMIDEVVRRIMEEDAAEMATKRQRQEETKDFISHFLEQQDELRRKEREAAAAEDKKIQEYWQSVREREREEAERKAMRKEIADRMYEKVKREMEAEMARREEEEELINMLRQEELEAKRRQEDEDRKRKAEESKEEMRRANEYQMKLKEEREAAFRAEEEAFRQRTLAKYAEDEKLEQMNAQKRRMRMAEHAREVQRLIDEKRAAFEAAKAREEAEDAAKRSEDDRVRGLVEEERKKLLREAAELKDFLPRGVMRDQADVDFISQVLEEMALNRAKGTQGR
;
A
#
# COMPACT_ATOMS: atom_id res chain seq x y z
N MET A 1 0.46 -4.18 161.64
CA MET A 1 1.15 -5.50 161.54
C MET A 1 0.21 -6.45 160.80
N ARG A 2 0.51 -7.12 159.68
CA ARG A 2 1.69 -7.18 158.78
C ARG A 2 1.15 -7.71 157.43
N ALA A 3 1.40 -7.03 156.31
CA ALA A 3 0.90 -7.37 154.97
C ALA A 3 1.59 -8.62 154.36
N PRO A 4 0.91 -9.40 153.48
CA PRO A 4 1.40 -10.69 153.00
C PRO A 4 2.46 -10.61 151.89
N LYS A 5 3.29 -11.66 151.81
CA LYS A 5 4.62 -11.68 151.15
C LYS A 5 4.56 -12.12 149.68
N ARG A 6 5.25 -11.35 148.81
CA ARG A 6 5.46 -11.54 147.35
C ARG A 6 6.09 -12.88 146.90
N GLY A 7 6.55 -13.75 147.80
CA GLY A 7 7.34 -14.95 147.44
C GLY A 7 6.55 -16.13 146.85
N HIS A 8 5.23 -16.20 147.06
CA HIS A 8 4.44 -17.39 146.66
C HIS A 8 3.98 -17.36 145.19
N LEU A 9 3.79 -16.18 144.60
CA LEU A 9 3.32 -16.06 143.20
C LEU A 9 4.40 -16.46 142.18
N ALA A 10 5.66 -16.12 142.45
CA ALA A 10 6.78 -16.45 141.57
C ALA A 10 7.00 -17.98 141.47
N ARG A 11 6.93 -18.70 142.61
CA ARG A 11 7.05 -20.17 142.61
C ARG A 11 5.91 -20.86 141.86
N ALA A 12 4.69 -20.32 141.92
CA ALA A 12 3.54 -20.88 141.20
C ALA A 12 3.64 -20.69 139.68
N VAL A 13 4.22 -19.58 139.21
CA VAL A 13 4.49 -19.36 137.77
C VAL A 13 5.55 -20.34 137.27
N GLU A 14 6.67 -20.50 137.97
CA GLU A 14 7.72 -21.46 137.61
C GLU A 14 7.18 -22.90 137.50
N GLN A 15 6.30 -23.31 138.42
CA GLN A 15 5.65 -24.62 138.35
C GLN A 15 4.72 -24.77 137.14
N ARG A 16 3.98 -23.72 136.76
CA ARG A 16 3.13 -23.72 135.55
C ARG A 16 3.97 -23.74 134.27
N GLU A 17 5.07 -23.01 134.24
CA GLU A 17 6.01 -22.98 133.12
C GLU A 17 6.67 -24.36 132.93
N ALA A 18 7.13 -24.98 134.02
CA ALA A 18 7.68 -26.33 134.01
C ALA A 18 6.67 -27.37 133.52
N ALA A 19 5.42 -27.30 133.99
CA ALA A 19 4.34 -28.18 133.52
C ALA A 19 4.03 -27.98 132.02
N ARG A 20 4.07 -26.75 131.52
CA ARG A 20 3.90 -26.46 130.08
C ARG A 20 5.04 -27.06 129.25
N ARG A 21 6.30 -26.89 129.66
CA ARG A 21 7.45 -27.46 128.96
C ARG A 21 7.39 -28.98 128.88
N ILE A 22 6.98 -29.65 129.96
CA ILE A 22 6.79 -31.10 129.98
C ILE A 22 5.66 -31.52 129.02
N ALA A 23 4.52 -30.80 129.04
CA ALA A 23 3.40 -31.09 128.15
C ALA A 23 3.72 -30.82 126.67
N GLU A 24 4.50 -29.78 126.37
CA GLU A 24 4.95 -29.47 125.01
C GLU A 24 5.93 -30.51 124.49
N ALA A 25 6.86 -30.98 125.33
CA ALA A 25 7.77 -32.07 124.96
C ALA A 25 7.00 -33.33 124.55
N ALA A 26 6.01 -33.76 125.37
CA ALA A 26 5.17 -34.92 125.06
C ALA A 26 4.35 -34.72 123.78
N LYS A 27 3.78 -33.53 123.55
CA LYS A 27 3.07 -33.22 122.29
C LYS A 27 4.01 -33.21 121.09
N SER A 28 5.23 -32.69 121.25
CA SER A 28 6.22 -32.65 120.18
C SER A 28 6.67 -34.07 119.77
N GLU A 29 6.79 -34.99 120.73
CA GLU A 29 7.13 -36.38 120.48
C GLU A 29 6.00 -37.10 119.73
N ILE A 30 4.75 -36.92 120.17
CA ILE A 30 3.57 -37.45 119.47
C ILE A 30 3.48 -36.90 118.04
N ASN A 31 3.70 -35.59 117.87
CA ASN A 31 3.68 -34.97 116.55
C ASN A 31 4.80 -35.51 115.64
N ARG A 32 6.01 -35.76 116.18
CA ARG A 32 7.09 -36.40 115.41
C ARG A 32 6.67 -37.79 114.96
N TYR A 33 6.17 -38.62 115.87
CA TYR A 33 5.71 -39.98 115.53
C TYR A 33 4.66 -39.99 114.41
N PHE A 34 3.63 -39.14 114.49
CA PHE A 34 2.61 -39.07 113.44
C PHE A 34 3.11 -38.41 112.15
N THR A 35 4.06 -37.49 112.22
CA THR A 35 4.69 -36.91 111.03
C THR A 35 5.50 -37.98 110.30
N ASP A 36 6.30 -38.77 111.03
CA ASP A 36 7.07 -39.87 110.47
C ASP A 36 6.13 -40.91 109.85
N GLN A 37 5.06 -41.31 110.55
CA GLN A 37 4.04 -42.22 109.99
C GLN A 37 3.44 -41.69 108.69
N LYS A 38 3.08 -40.39 108.66
CA LYS A 38 2.56 -39.76 107.43
C LYS A 38 3.58 -39.80 106.28
N THR A 39 4.87 -39.62 106.57
CA THR A 39 5.90 -39.76 105.53
C THR A 39 5.98 -41.20 105.00
N TYR A 40 5.96 -42.20 105.87
CA TYR A 40 5.98 -43.61 105.45
C TYR A 40 4.76 -43.98 104.61
N ASP A 41 3.56 -43.51 104.96
CA ASP A 41 2.36 -43.77 104.18
C ASP A 41 2.45 -43.16 102.77
N THR A 42 3.03 -41.96 102.63
CA THR A 42 3.25 -41.36 101.29
C THR A 42 4.28 -42.14 100.47
N VAL A 43 5.33 -42.67 101.10
CA VAL A 43 6.34 -43.51 100.44
C VAL A 43 5.70 -44.82 99.97
N ALA A 44 4.89 -45.46 100.81
CA ALA A 44 4.18 -46.69 100.45
C ALA A 44 3.19 -46.47 99.29
N ALA A 45 2.43 -45.37 99.32
CA ALA A 45 1.53 -45.00 98.22
C ALA A 45 2.27 -44.74 96.90
N ASN A 46 3.48 -44.18 96.96
CA ASN A 46 4.32 -43.97 95.79
C ASN A 46 4.94 -45.28 95.28
N ALA A 47 5.32 -46.20 96.16
CA ALA A 47 5.87 -47.50 95.77
C ALA A 47 4.90 -48.31 94.88
N VAL A 48 3.60 -48.28 95.19
CA VAL A 48 2.56 -48.90 94.34
C VAL A 48 2.48 -48.23 92.96
N LYS A 49 2.52 -46.89 92.90
CA LYS A 49 2.50 -46.15 91.62
C LYS A 49 3.74 -46.42 90.79
N ASP A 50 4.89 -46.60 91.42
CA ASP A 50 6.14 -46.89 90.74
C ASP A 50 6.14 -48.29 90.13
N ASP A 51 5.50 -49.29 90.76
CA ASP A 51 5.28 -50.60 90.13
C ASP A 51 4.37 -50.51 88.89
N PHE A 52 3.27 -49.76 88.96
CA PHE A 52 2.41 -49.52 87.79
C PHE A 52 3.15 -48.80 86.66
N LYS A 53 3.97 -47.79 86.98
CA LYS A 53 4.81 -47.10 85.99
C LYS A 53 5.84 -48.04 85.38
N ARG A 54 6.42 -48.95 86.17
CA ARG A 54 7.40 -49.93 85.68
C ARG A 54 6.76 -50.87 84.66
N LYS A 55 5.59 -51.45 84.98
CA LYS A 55 4.81 -52.28 84.04
C LYS A 55 4.41 -51.50 82.78
N GLY A 56 4.01 -50.23 82.92
CA GLY A 56 3.69 -49.37 81.79
C GLY A 56 4.89 -49.05 80.90
N ARG A 57 6.08 -48.85 81.48
CA ARG A 57 7.33 -48.65 80.73
C ARG A 57 7.73 -49.90 79.97
N GLU A 58 7.70 -51.06 80.63
CA GLU A 58 7.99 -52.34 79.99
C GLU A 58 7.06 -52.62 78.80
N PHE A 59 5.74 -52.37 78.96
CA PHE A 59 4.80 -52.50 77.85
C PHE A 59 5.11 -51.54 76.70
N LYS A 60 5.49 -50.29 77.01
CA LYS A 60 5.87 -49.29 76.01
C LYS A 60 7.15 -49.66 75.28
N GLU A 61 8.14 -50.21 75.98
CA GLU A 61 9.39 -50.69 75.39
C GLU A 61 9.12 -51.86 74.43
N ARG A 62 8.35 -52.87 74.85
CA ARG A 62 7.93 -53.96 73.95
C ARG A 62 7.16 -53.47 72.73
N ALA A 63 6.25 -52.52 72.90
CA ALA A 63 5.52 -51.92 71.78
C ALA A 63 6.45 -51.15 70.83
N SER A 64 7.46 -50.46 71.36
CA SER A 64 8.44 -49.74 70.55
C SER A 64 9.35 -50.69 69.76
N GLU A 65 9.76 -51.81 70.36
CA GLU A 65 10.52 -52.85 69.67
C GLU A 65 9.69 -53.49 68.54
N ALA A 66 8.42 -53.80 68.81
CA ALA A 66 7.50 -54.32 67.80
C ALA A 66 7.29 -53.33 66.64
N GLN A 67 7.16 -52.03 66.94
CA GLN A 67 7.06 -50.99 65.91
C GLN A 67 8.33 -50.90 65.06
N MET A 68 9.52 -50.97 65.67
CA MET A 68 10.78 -50.98 64.91
C MET A 68 10.86 -52.20 63.99
N LEU A 69 10.56 -53.39 64.50
CA LEU A 69 10.52 -54.62 63.70
C LEU A 69 9.52 -54.53 62.55
N GLU A 70 8.32 -54.02 62.79
CA GLU A 70 7.30 -53.82 61.77
C GLU A 70 7.77 -52.83 60.69
N THR A 71 8.41 -51.72 61.07
CA THR A 71 8.94 -50.76 60.08
C THR A 71 10.03 -51.37 59.21
N VAL A 72 10.92 -52.19 59.78
CA VAL A 72 11.95 -52.91 59.02
C VAL A 72 11.30 -53.89 58.06
N TYR A 73 10.31 -54.66 58.52
CA TYR A 73 9.56 -55.60 57.69
C TYR A 73 8.83 -54.90 56.54
N GLN A 74 8.15 -53.79 56.80
CA GLN A 74 7.43 -53.02 55.77
C GLN A 74 8.40 -52.39 54.76
N ASN A 75 9.55 -51.89 55.22
CA ASN A 75 10.58 -51.36 54.32
C ASN A 75 11.13 -52.45 53.40
N GLU A 76 11.39 -53.65 53.92
CA GLU A 76 11.89 -54.77 53.12
C GLU A 76 10.83 -55.26 52.14
N ARG A 77 9.57 -55.37 52.59
CA ARG A 77 8.43 -55.65 51.72
C ARG A 77 8.26 -54.60 50.61
N GLN A 78 8.45 -53.33 50.91
CA GLN A 78 8.35 -52.27 49.91
C GLN A 78 9.48 -52.35 48.89
N LYS A 79 10.71 -52.67 49.32
CA LYS A 79 11.83 -52.89 48.41
C LYS A 79 11.57 -54.07 47.46
N THR A 80 11.07 -55.19 47.97
CA THR A 80 10.76 -56.36 47.13
C THR A 80 9.63 -56.07 46.15
N LEU A 81 8.58 -55.37 46.58
CA LEU A 81 7.51 -54.92 45.68
C LEU A 81 8.02 -53.97 44.59
N ASN A 82 8.91 -53.03 44.93
CA ASN A 82 9.50 -52.13 43.96
C ASN A 82 10.40 -52.88 42.96
N ALA A 83 11.16 -53.88 43.42
CA ALA A 83 11.99 -54.71 42.55
C ALA A 83 11.15 -55.53 41.55
N ILE A 84 10.06 -56.16 42.02
CA ILE A 84 9.11 -56.88 41.16
C ILE A 84 8.48 -55.93 40.13
N ARG A 85 8.10 -54.72 40.56
CA ARG A 85 7.54 -53.71 39.66
C ARG A 85 8.53 -53.29 38.57
N ALA A 86 9.79 -53.05 38.92
CA ALA A 86 10.83 -52.70 37.96
C ALA A 86 11.06 -53.82 36.93
N GLU A 87 11.08 -55.08 37.38
CA GLU A 87 11.23 -56.23 36.49
C GLU A 87 10.04 -56.37 35.51
N GLU A 88 8.81 -56.21 35.98
CA GLU A 88 7.63 -56.24 35.13
C GLU A 88 7.59 -55.06 34.13
N GLU A 89 8.01 -53.86 34.55
CA GLU A 89 8.14 -52.70 33.66
C GLU A 89 9.16 -52.96 32.54
N GLU A 90 10.32 -53.55 32.84
CA GLU A 90 11.31 -53.96 31.84
C GLU A 90 10.77 -55.02 30.88
N ARG A 91 10.08 -56.05 31.39
CA ARG A 91 9.46 -57.10 30.56
C ARG A 91 8.42 -56.52 29.60
N ILE A 92 7.58 -55.60 30.07
CA ILE A 92 6.57 -54.91 29.24
C ILE A 92 7.27 -54.06 28.19
N ALA A 93 8.33 -53.31 28.54
CA ALA A 93 9.08 -52.49 27.60
C ALA A 93 9.68 -53.33 26.46
N VAL A 94 10.30 -54.48 26.79
CA VAL A 94 10.86 -55.41 25.80
C VAL A 94 9.76 -56.00 24.91
N ALA A 95 8.61 -56.40 25.48
CA ALA A 95 7.49 -56.94 24.72
C ALA A 95 6.88 -55.91 23.76
N MET A 96 6.75 -54.65 24.19
CA MET A 96 6.27 -53.54 23.37
C MET A 96 7.24 -53.20 22.24
N ALA A 97 8.55 -53.13 22.54
CA ALA A 97 9.58 -52.91 21.54
C ALA A 97 9.58 -54.01 20.47
N ARG A 98 9.45 -55.28 20.87
CA ARG A 98 9.36 -56.41 19.95
C ARG A 98 8.14 -56.31 19.03
N LYS A 99 6.96 -55.98 19.57
CA LYS A 99 5.74 -55.78 18.76
C LYS A 99 5.90 -54.63 17.77
N GLN A 100 6.54 -53.53 18.17
CA GLN A 100 6.77 -52.40 17.28
C GLN A 100 7.75 -52.77 16.16
N GLN A 101 8.85 -53.45 16.49
CA GLN A 101 9.82 -53.92 15.49
C GLN A 101 9.19 -54.87 14.47
N GLU A 102 8.26 -55.73 14.88
CA GLU A 102 7.54 -56.63 13.98
C GLU A 102 6.62 -55.87 13.02
N LYS A 103 5.90 -54.85 13.51
CA LYS A 103 5.11 -53.95 12.66
C LYS A 103 5.99 -53.22 11.65
N ASP A 104 7.05 -52.56 12.12
CA ASP A 104 7.97 -51.84 11.26
C ASP A 104 8.61 -52.76 10.21
N ARG A 105 8.96 -54.00 10.60
CA ARG A 105 9.51 -55.00 9.68
C ARG A 105 8.49 -55.39 8.61
N SER A 106 7.26 -55.72 8.99
CA SER A 106 6.20 -56.09 8.04
C SER A 106 5.85 -54.94 7.09
N GLU A 107 5.78 -53.71 7.57
CA GLU A 107 5.56 -52.53 6.73
C GLU A 107 6.70 -52.29 5.74
N ARG A 108 7.96 -52.41 6.20
CA ARG A 108 9.14 -52.32 5.33
C ARG A 108 9.19 -53.44 4.29
N GLU A 109 8.80 -54.65 4.67
CA GLU A 109 8.69 -55.78 3.74
C GLU A 109 7.63 -55.49 2.65
N VAL A 110 6.45 -54.97 3.02
CA VAL A 110 5.41 -54.56 2.07
C VAL A 110 5.90 -53.42 1.17
N GLN A 111 6.60 -52.43 1.72
CA GLN A 111 7.16 -51.33 0.95
C GLN A 111 8.21 -51.83 -0.06
N ARG A 112 9.12 -52.70 0.39
CA ARG A 112 10.13 -53.33 -0.46
C ARG A 112 9.48 -54.12 -1.60
N LEU A 113 8.45 -54.90 -1.30
CA LEU A 113 7.70 -55.65 -2.32
C LEU A 113 7.02 -54.72 -3.33
N ARG A 114 6.42 -53.61 -2.90
CA ARG A 114 5.82 -52.59 -3.80
C ARG A 114 6.85 -51.92 -4.70
N GLU A 115 8.06 -51.70 -4.21
CA GLU A 115 9.13 -51.04 -4.96
C GLU A 115 9.81 -51.99 -5.96
N GLN A 116 10.06 -53.24 -5.56
CA GLN A 116 10.75 -54.25 -6.37
C GLN A 116 9.84 -54.97 -7.36
N SER A 117 8.53 -55.00 -7.12
CA SER A 117 7.57 -55.70 -7.97
C SER A 117 7.18 -54.87 -9.20
N ASP A 118 7.58 -55.33 -10.38
CA ASP A 118 7.24 -54.68 -11.65
C ASP A 118 5.74 -54.74 -11.96
N GLU A 119 5.04 -55.81 -11.55
CA GLU A 119 3.57 -55.92 -11.68
C GLU A 119 2.85 -54.83 -10.87
N LEU A 120 3.26 -54.58 -9.63
CA LEU A 120 2.67 -53.52 -8.78
C LEU A 120 3.01 -52.14 -9.30
N ARG A 121 4.22 -51.94 -9.83
CA ARG A 121 4.61 -50.68 -10.50
C ARG A 121 3.76 -50.44 -11.74
N SER A 122 3.55 -51.47 -12.57
CA SER A 122 2.72 -51.37 -13.77
C SER A 122 1.25 -51.09 -13.46
N LEU A 123 0.71 -51.69 -12.40
CA LEU A 123 -0.65 -51.44 -11.93
C LEU A 123 -0.79 -50.03 -11.37
N ALA A 124 0.17 -49.58 -10.56
CA ALA A 124 0.20 -48.22 -10.03
C ALA A 124 0.24 -47.18 -11.17
N GLU A 125 1.03 -47.45 -12.21
CA GLU A 125 1.10 -46.58 -13.40
C GLU A 125 -0.23 -46.56 -14.17
N LYS A 126 -0.85 -47.72 -14.40
CA LYS A 126 -2.20 -47.78 -15.02
C LYS A 126 -3.24 -47.02 -14.21
N ILE A 127 -3.19 -47.09 -12.88
CA ILE A 127 -4.08 -46.34 -11.99
C ILE A 127 -3.80 -44.83 -12.10
N ARG A 128 -2.53 -44.40 -12.20
CA ARG A 128 -2.19 -42.99 -12.43
C ARG A 128 -2.74 -42.50 -13.77
N VAL A 129 -2.54 -43.27 -14.84
CA VAL A 129 -3.10 -42.96 -16.16
C VAL A 129 -4.62 -42.86 -16.11
N ALA A 130 -5.30 -43.76 -15.40
CA ALA A 130 -6.75 -43.69 -15.22
C ALA A 130 -7.19 -42.42 -14.48
N ARG A 131 -6.44 -41.98 -13.46
CA ARG A 131 -6.70 -40.71 -12.76
C ARG A 131 -6.51 -39.51 -13.68
N VAL A 132 -5.44 -39.49 -14.47
CA VAL A 132 -5.19 -38.42 -15.46
C VAL A 132 -6.28 -38.39 -16.52
N ASN A 133 -6.77 -39.55 -16.97
CA ASN A 133 -7.88 -39.61 -17.93
C ASN A 133 -9.19 -39.06 -17.36
N LYS A 134 -9.48 -39.34 -16.08
CA LYS A 134 -10.62 -38.75 -15.37
C LYS A 134 -10.46 -37.23 -15.27
N GLU A 135 -9.29 -36.76 -14.85
CA GLU A 135 -9.03 -35.32 -14.76
C GLU A 135 -9.18 -34.63 -16.13
N ARG A 136 -8.69 -35.27 -17.20
CA ARG A 136 -8.86 -34.77 -18.57
C ARG A 136 -10.32 -34.73 -19.00
N SER A 137 -11.15 -35.71 -18.63
CA SER A 137 -12.59 -35.65 -18.91
C SER A 137 -13.25 -34.49 -18.17
N ASP A 138 -12.88 -34.26 -16.91
CA ASP A 138 -13.40 -33.16 -16.10
C ASP A 138 -12.98 -31.80 -16.70
N GLN A 139 -11.72 -31.67 -17.14
CA GLN A 139 -11.21 -30.48 -17.84
C GLN A 139 -11.94 -30.19 -19.16
N LEU A 140 -12.33 -31.22 -19.92
CA LEU A 140 -13.09 -31.04 -21.16
C LEU A 140 -14.52 -30.55 -20.87
N VAL A 141 -15.14 -31.05 -19.80
CA VAL A 141 -16.45 -30.57 -19.35
C VAL A 141 -16.35 -29.12 -18.90
N GLU A 142 -15.35 -28.78 -18.10
CA GLU A 142 -15.10 -27.40 -17.64
C GLU A 142 -14.91 -26.45 -18.83
N LYS A 143 -14.04 -26.82 -19.78
CA LYS A 143 -13.82 -26.03 -21.00
C LYS A 143 -15.11 -25.81 -21.79
N LYS A 144 -15.99 -26.82 -21.84
CA LYS A 144 -17.29 -26.70 -22.50
C LYS A 144 -18.20 -25.72 -21.76
N VAL A 145 -18.28 -25.80 -20.43
CA VAL A 145 -19.08 -24.89 -19.59
C VAL A 145 -18.59 -23.44 -19.73
N ILE A 146 -17.28 -23.22 -19.65
CA ILE A 146 -16.68 -21.90 -19.86
C ILE A 146 -16.95 -21.40 -21.29
N GLY A 147 -16.86 -22.28 -22.30
CA GLY A 147 -17.18 -21.93 -23.69
C GLY A 147 -18.64 -21.52 -23.89
N GLU A 148 -19.59 -22.24 -23.27
CA GLU A 148 -21.02 -21.90 -23.30
C GLU A 148 -21.29 -20.57 -22.59
N GLN A 149 -20.67 -20.34 -21.43
CA GLN A 149 -20.78 -19.08 -20.70
C GLN A 149 -20.24 -17.90 -21.51
N GLN A 150 -19.11 -18.08 -22.18
CA GLN A 150 -18.51 -17.06 -23.05
C GLN A 150 -19.42 -16.75 -24.24
N GLN A 151 -20.03 -17.77 -24.86
CA GLN A 151 -20.99 -17.57 -25.95
C GLN A 151 -22.23 -16.80 -25.51
N GLU A 152 -22.78 -17.10 -24.33
CA GLU A 152 -23.91 -16.34 -23.78
C GLU A 152 -23.54 -14.88 -23.49
N TYR A 153 -22.34 -14.65 -22.94
CA TYR A 153 -21.82 -13.30 -22.74
C TYR A 153 -21.67 -12.53 -24.07
N GLU A 154 -21.08 -13.15 -25.09
CA GLU A 154 -20.91 -12.55 -26.41
C GLU A 154 -22.27 -12.27 -27.07
N ARG A 155 -23.26 -13.17 -26.93
CA ARG A 155 -24.62 -12.94 -27.42
C ARG A 155 -25.26 -11.73 -26.75
N ALA A 156 -25.19 -11.64 -25.42
CA ALA A 156 -25.74 -10.51 -24.67
C ALA A 156 -25.03 -9.20 -25.03
N PHE A 157 -23.70 -9.23 -25.17
CA PHE A 157 -22.91 -8.08 -25.59
C PHE A 157 -23.29 -7.61 -27.00
N ASN A 158 -23.40 -8.53 -27.95
CA ASN A 158 -23.81 -8.18 -29.32
C ASN A 158 -25.24 -7.62 -29.38
N GLN A 159 -26.16 -8.14 -28.57
CA GLN A 159 -27.52 -7.59 -28.46
C GLN A 159 -27.50 -6.16 -27.88
N PHE A 160 -26.68 -5.91 -26.86
CA PHE A 160 -26.51 -4.57 -26.31
C PHE A 160 -25.95 -3.59 -27.34
N VAL A 161 -24.90 -3.97 -28.06
CA VAL A 161 -24.30 -3.14 -29.12
C VAL A 161 -25.29 -2.88 -30.25
N ALA A 162 -26.05 -3.90 -30.68
CA ALA A 162 -27.09 -3.74 -31.69
C ALA A 162 -28.22 -2.81 -31.23
N GLY A 163 -28.64 -2.91 -29.95
CA GLY A 163 -29.62 -2.01 -29.35
C GLY A 163 -29.14 -0.56 -29.34
N ALA A 164 -27.90 -0.31 -28.93
CA ALA A 164 -27.31 1.02 -28.93
C ALA A 164 -27.18 1.61 -30.36
N ALA A 165 -26.81 0.79 -31.34
CA ALA A 165 -26.77 1.21 -32.74
C ALA A 165 -28.16 1.57 -33.28
N ALA A 166 -29.18 0.77 -32.96
CA ALA A 166 -30.56 1.05 -33.36
C ALA A 166 -31.12 2.34 -32.70
N GLU A 167 -30.78 2.59 -31.43
CA GLU A 167 -31.17 3.81 -30.73
C GLU A 167 -30.48 5.05 -31.32
N ALA A 168 -29.18 4.96 -31.64
CA ALA A 168 -28.46 6.03 -32.33
C ALA A 168 -29.06 6.32 -33.72
N GLU A 169 -29.41 5.29 -34.48
CA GLU A 169 -30.04 5.45 -35.79
C GLU A 169 -31.45 6.06 -35.68
N ALA A 170 -32.24 5.65 -34.69
CA ALA A 170 -33.54 6.26 -34.41
C ALA A 170 -33.41 7.74 -34.03
N GLN A 171 -32.41 8.10 -33.22
CA GLN A 171 -32.12 9.49 -32.84
C GLN A 171 -31.71 10.33 -34.07
N GLU A 172 -30.90 9.79 -34.97
CA GLU A 172 -30.49 10.48 -36.19
C GLU A 172 -31.69 10.68 -37.14
N GLN A 173 -32.56 9.67 -37.29
CA GLN A 173 -33.81 9.80 -38.04
C GLN A 173 -34.74 10.86 -37.43
N GLU A 174 -34.88 10.92 -36.11
CA GLU A 174 -35.69 11.94 -35.43
C GLU A 174 -35.12 13.35 -35.66
N ASN A 175 -33.79 13.51 -35.57
CA ASN A 175 -33.12 14.77 -35.85
C ASN A 175 -33.32 15.20 -37.31
N GLN A 176 -33.25 14.26 -38.26
CA GLN A 176 -33.52 14.54 -39.67
C GLN A 176 -34.99 14.93 -39.89
N ALA A 177 -35.93 14.27 -39.21
CA ALA A 177 -37.35 14.59 -39.25
C ALA A 177 -37.63 16.00 -38.71
N LYS A 178 -37.03 16.38 -37.56
CA LYS A 178 -37.12 17.73 -36.99
C LYS A 178 -36.58 18.80 -37.94
N ARG A 179 -35.45 18.54 -38.60
CA ARG A 179 -34.89 19.45 -39.63
C ARG A 179 -35.85 19.59 -40.82
N ARG A 180 -36.41 18.48 -41.28
CA ARG A 180 -37.38 18.48 -42.39
C ARG A 180 -38.64 19.25 -42.03
N GLU A 181 -39.16 19.05 -40.83
CA GLU A 181 -40.33 19.78 -40.32
C GLU A 181 -40.05 21.29 -40.23
N ALA A 182 -38.90 21.68 -39.69
CA ALA A 182 -38.49 23.09 -39.63
C ALA A 182 -38.42 23.73 -41.03
N ASN A 183 -37.86 23.01 -42.01
CA ASN A 183 -37.79 23.48 -43.40
C ASN A 183 -39.19 23.61 -44.03
N VAL A 184 -40.11 22.68 -43.74
CA VAL A 184 -41.50 22.77 -44.22
C VAL A 184 -42.20 23.98 -43.61
N ARG A 185 -42.05 24.22 -42.30
CA ARG A 185 -42.61 25.41 -41.64
C ARG A 185 -42.06 26.71 -42.23
N ALA A 186 -40.75 26.77 -42.48
CA ALA A 186 -40.12 27.93 -43.11
C ALA A 186 -40.66 28.15 -44.54
N ARG A 187 -40.86 27.07 -45.32
CA ARG A 187 -41.46 27.16 -46.65
C ARG A 187 -42.89 27.68 -46.59
N LEU A 188 -43.73 27.19 -45.68
CA LEU A 188 -45.11 27.67 -45.51
C LEU A 188 -45.14 29.15 -45.16
N MET A 189 -44.27 29.61 -44.25
CA MET A 189 -44.12 31.05 -43.97
C MET A 189 -43.74 31.87 -45.20
N LEU A 190 -42.87 31.36 -46.07
CA LEU A 190 -42.51 32.03 -47.33
C LEU A 190 -43.70 32.06 -48.31
N GLU A 191 -44.49 31.00 -48.38
CA GLU A 191 -45.71 30.97 -49.20
C GLU A 191 -46.75 31.98 -48.68
N ASP A 192 -46.93 32.11 -47.36
CA ASP A 192 -47.80 33.11 -46.74
C ASP A 192 -47.32 34.54 -47.02
N GLN A 193 -46.01 34.81 -46.92
CA GLN A 193 -45.44 36.12 -47.28
C GLN A 193 -45.67 36.48 -48.75
N MET A 194 -45.63 35.49 -49.65
CA MET A 194 -45.93 35.71 -51.07
C MET A 194 -47.42 36.00 -51.30
N GLN A 195 -48.31 35.36 -50.54
CA GLN A 195 -49.74 35.67 -50.56
C GLN A 195 -50.02 37.08 -50.02
N GLU A 196 -49.42 37.45 -48.88
CA GLU A 196 -49.54 38.79 -48.30
C GLU A 196 -49.09 39.87 -49.29
N LYS A 197 -47.98 39.63 -50.00
CA LYS A 197 -47.49 40.54 -51.04
C LYS A 197 -48.44 40.63 -52.24
N ALA A 198 -49.09 39.53 -52.61
CA ALA A 198 -50.10 39.52 -53.68
C ALA A 198 -51.39 40.26 -53.27
N GLU A 199 -51.81 40.14 -52.01
CA GLU A 199 -52.93 40.91 -51.47
C GLU A 199 -52.61 42.41 -51.37
N ALA A 200 -51.40 42.77 -50.94
CA ALA A 200 -50.92 44.14 -50.96
C ALA A 200 -50.91 44.72 -52.39
N ALA A 201 -50.50 43.93 -53.39
CA ALA A 201 -50.57 44.35 -54.79
C ALA A 201 -52.01 44.56 -55.28
N ARG A 202 -52.97 43.71 -54.86
CA ARG A 202 -54.39 43.91 -55.17
C ARG A 202 -54.97 45.17 -54.52
N LEU A 203 -54.59 45.46 -53.28
CA LEU A 203 -55.01 46.70 -52.60
C LEU A 203 -54.42 47.92 -53.31
N ALA A 204 -53.15 47.88 -53.71
CA ALA A 204 -52.51 48.95 -54.48
C ALA A 204 -53.17 49.15 -55.86
N GLU A 205 -53.60 48.07 -56.53
CA GLU A 205 -54.37 48.17 -57.78
C GLU A 205 -55.73 48.84 -57.56
N GLN A 206 -56.44 48.51 -56.47
CA GLN A 206 -57.70 49.18 -56.12
C GLN A 206 -57.51 50.67 -55.80
N GLU A 207 -56.42 51.02 -55.11
CA GLU A 207 -56.06 52.43 -54.86
C GLU A 207 -55.73 53.15 -56.16
N ALA A 208 -54.95 52.55 -57.06
CA ALA A 208 -54.63 53.13 -58.36
C ALA A 208 -55.88 53.36 -59.23
N VAL A 209 -56.87 52.45 -59.17
CA VAL A 209 -58.16 52.63 -59.86
C VAL A 209 -58.97 53.77 -59.23
N ARG A 210 -58.96 53.91 -57.89
CA ARG A 210 -59.60 55.05 -57.21
C ARG A 210 -58.93 56.38 -57.55
N GLU A 211 -57.61 56.41 -57.54
CA GLU A 211 -56.81 57.59 -57.90
C GLU A 211 -57.07 57.95 -59.37
N ARG A 212 -57.14 56.97 -60.27
CA ARG A 212 -57.49 57.19 -61.67
C ARG A 212 -58.89 57.78 -61.84
N ALA A 213 -59.88 57.24 -61.14
CA ALA A 213 -61.25 57.77 -61.17
C ALA A 213 -61.32 59.21 -60.64
N MET A 214 -60.56 59.52 -59.59
CA MET A 214 -60.44 60.87 -59.04
C MET A 214 -59.78 61.83 -60.03
N ILE A 215 -58.70 61.41 -60.69
CA ILE A 215 -58.02 62.19 -61.74
C ILE A 215 -58.98 62.43 -62.92
N ASP A 216 -59.69 61.41 -63.38
CA ASP A 216 -60.66 61.54 -64.48
C ASP A 216 -61.84 62.46 -64.09
N GLU A 217 -62.27 62.49 -62.81
CA GLU A 217 -63.25 63.45 -62.30
C GLU A 217 -62.72 64.89 -62.31
N VAL A 218 -61.47 65.10 -61.89
CA VAL A 218 -60.81 66.41 -61.94
C VAL A 218 -60.69 66.91 -63.37
N VAL A 219 -60.27 66.05 -64.31
CA VAL A 219 -60.20 66.39 -65.74
C VAL A 219 -61.59 66.72 -66.29
N ARG A 220 -62.63 65.97 -65.93
CA ARG A 220 -64.01 66.28 -66.32
C ARG A 220 -64.46 67.64 -65.80
N ARG A 221 -64.13 67.98 -64.55
CA ARG A 221 -64.41 69.31 -63.96
C ARG A 221 -63.69 70.42 -64.69
N ILE A 222 -62.42 70.25 -65.04
CA ILE A 222 -61.65 71.23 -65.82
C ILE A 222 -62.29 71.43 -67.20
N MET A 223 -62.69 70.36 -67.89
CA MET A 223 -63.36 70.48 -69.19
C MET A 223 -64.73 71.18 -69.09
N GLU A 224 -65.46 70.97 -67.98
CA GLU A 224 -66.74 71.63 -67.71
C GLU A 224 -66.56 73.12 -67.39
N GLU A 225 -65.53 73.47 -66.61
CA GLU A 225 -65.14 74.86 -66.33
C GLU A 225 -64.67 75.58 -67.60
N ASP A 226 -63.83 74.96 -68.43
CA ASP A 226 -63.39 75.50 -69.72
C ASP A 226 -64.57 75.71 -70.69
N ALA A 227 -65.54 74.78 -70.71
CA ALA A 227 -66.75 74.91 -71.52
C ALA A 227 -67.65 76.06 -71.04
N ALA A 228 -67.80 76.23 -69.72
CA ALA A 228 -68.54 77.34 -69.13
C ALA A 228 -67.85 78.69 -69.38
N GLU A 229 -66.51 78.73 -69.32
CA GLU A 229 -65.72 79.92 -69.66
C GLU A 229 -65.86 80.29 -71.15
N MET A 230 -65.86 79.29 -72.05
CA MET A 230 -66.10 79.53 -73.47
C MET A 230 -67.54 79.99 -73.77
N ALA A 231 -68.54 79.50 -73.03
CA ALA A 231 -69.92 79.96 -73.14
C ALA A 231 -70.09 81.41 -72.67
N THR A 232 -69.52 81.77 -71.51
CA THR A 232 -69.54 83.16 -71.02
C THR A 232 -68.77 84.11 -71.92
N LYS A 233 -67.67 83.66 -72.55
CA LYS A 233 -66.94 84.44 -73.57
C LYS A 233 -67.78 84.69 -74.82
N ARG A 234 -68.55 83.70 -75.30
CA ARG A 234 -69.50 83.90 -76.42
C ARG A 234 -70.64 84.86 -76.06
N GLN A 235 -71.18 84.75 -74.86
CA GLN A 235 -72.23 85.64 -74.38
C GLN A 235 -71.74 87.10 -74.30
N ARG A 236 -70.53 87.34 -73.79
CA ARG A 236 -69.89 88.66 -73.83
C ARG A 236 -69.64 89.16 -75.25
N GLN A 237 -69.32 88.28 -76.20
CA GLN A 237 -69.17 88.65 -77.61
C GLN A 237 -70.51 89.05 -78.25
N GLU A 238 -71.61 88.38 -77.92
CA GLU A 238 -72.96 88.75 -78.38
C GLU A 238 -73.40 90.09 -77.78
N GLU A 239 -73.22 90.29 -76.48
CA GLU A 239 -73.48 91.58 -75.82
C GLU A 239 -72.68 92.72 -76.47
N THR A 240 -71.39 92.50 -76.77
CA THR A 240 -70.59 93.52 -77.48
C THR A 240 -71.06 93.76 -78.92
N LYS A 241 -71.61 92.75 -79.62
CA LYS A 241 -72.16 92.94 -80.97
C LYS A 241 -73.46 93.73 -80.94
N ASP A 242 -74.31 93.53 -79.95
CA ASP A 242 -75.55 94.28 -79.74
C ASP A 242 -75.26 95.73 -79.31
N PHE A 243 -74.22 95.95 -78.50
CA PHE A 243 -73.72 97.29 -78.23
C PHE A 243 -73.15 97.97 -79.48
N ILE A 244 -72.49 97.24 -80.37
CA ILE A 244 -71.94 97.78 -81.63
C ILE A 244 -73.06 98.14 -82.62
N SER A 245 -74.11 97.33 -82.75
CA SER A 245 -75.24 97.64 -83.65
C SER A 245 -76.03 98.86 -83.17
N HIS A 246 -76.34 98.95 -81.87
CA HIS A 246 -76.97 100.15 -81.31
C HIS A 246 -76.07 101.38 -81.37
N PHE A 247 -74.76 101.23 -81.24
CA PHE A 247 -73.81 102.33 -81.43
C PHE A 247 -73.75 102.81 -82.88
N LEU A 248 -73.82 101.91 -83.88
CA LEU A 248 -73.83 102.28 -85.30
C LEU A 248 -75.12 103.01 -85.71
N GLU A 249 -76.29 102.59 -85.18
CA GLU A 249 -77.56 103.29 -85.39
C GLU A 249 -77.58 104.70 -84.78
N GLN A 250 -76.97 104.86 -83.60
CA GLN A 250 -76.79 106.17 -82.98
C GLN A 250 -75.75 107.02 -83.73
N GLN A 251 -74.73 106.40 -84.32
CA GLN A 251 -73.67 107.07 -85.07
C GLN A 251 -74.16 107.60 -86.43
N ASP A 252 -75.10 106.94 -87.10
CA ASP A 252 -75.64 107.44 -88.38
C ASP A 252 -76.63 108.62 -88.19
N GLU A 253 -77.35 108.67 -87.07
CA GLU A 253 -78.13 109.85 -86.63
C GLU A 253 -77.23 111.04 -86.26
N LEU A 254 -76.08 110.77 -85.62
CA LEU A 254 -75.08 111.77 -85.25
C LEU A 254 -74.24 112.26 -86.45
N ARG A 255 -73.87 111.39 -87.40
CA ARG A 255 -73.14 111.74 -88.64
C ARG A 255 -73.90 112.70 -89.54
N ARG A 256 -75.24 112.69 -89.50
CA ARG A 256 -76.08 113.66 -90.23
C ARG A 256 -76.04 115.05 -89.57
N LYS A 257 -75.83 115.11 -88.26
CA LYS A 257 -75.69 116.36 -87.46
C LYS A 257 -74.23 116.84 -87.38
N GLU A 258 -73.25 115.95 -87.50
CA GLU A 258 -71.82 116.25 -87.50
C GLU A 258 -71.28 116.75 -88.85
N ARG A 259 -71.91 116.42 -90.00
CA ARG A 259 -71.50 116.99 -91.31
C ARG A 259 -71.68 118.52 -91.39
N GLU A 260 -72.55 119.09 -90.56
CA GLU A 260 -72.75 120.55 -90.45
C GLU A 260 -71.84 121.20 -89.39
N ALA A 261 -71.31 120.42 -88.43
CA ALA A 261 -70.42 120.90 -87.37
C ALA A 261 -68.91 120.62 -87.64
N ALA A 262 -68.58 119.61 -88.43
CA ALA A 262 -67.22 119.21 -88.79
C ALA A 262 -66.49 120.21 -89.71
N ALA A 263 -67.22 121.11 -90.37
CA ALA A 263 -66.59 122.23 -91.09
C ALA A 263 -65.99 123.30 -90.15
N ALA A 264 -66.35 123.29 -88.86
CA ALA A 264 -65.96 124.33 -87.90
C ALA A 264 -64.89 123.91 -86.87
N GLU A 265 -64.72 122.61 -86.61
CA GLU A 265 -63.89 122.10 -85.50
C GLU A 265 -62.60 121.37 -85.95
N ASP A 266 -62.33 121.29 -87.26
CA ASP A 266 -61.10 120.71 -87.83
C ASP A 266 -59.82 121.56 -87.59
N LYS A 267 -59.96 122.66 -86.82
CA LYS A 267 -58.85 123.53 -86.39
C LYS A 267 -58.43 123.37 -84.92
N LYS A 268 -59.13 122.59 -84.09
CA LYS A 268 -58.83 122.49 -82.64
C LYS A 268 -58.28 121.13 -82.18
N ILE A 269 -58.31 120.10 -83.03
CA ILE A 269 -57.94 118.72 -82.66
C ILE A 269 -56.44 118.39 -82.82
N GLN A 270 -55.59 119.36 -83.19
CA GLN A 270 -54.14 119.15 -83.19
C GLN A 270 -53.47 119.39 -81.82
N GLU A 271 -54.13 120.09 -80.88
CA GLU A 271 -53.47 120.56 -79.64
C GLU A 271 -53.72 119.66 -78.41
N TYR A 272 -54.70 118.75 -78.44
CA TYR A 272 -55.06 117.93 -77.26
C TYR A 272 -54.20 116.66 -77.07
N TRP A 273 -53.59 116.13 -78.13
CA TRP A 273 -52.83 114.87 -78.11
C TRP A 273 -51.49 114.92 -77.34
N GLN A 274 -51.07 116.10 -76.87
CA GLN A 274 -49.83 116.26 -76.11
C GLN A 274 -50.04 116.09 -74.59
N SER A 275 -51.26 116.21 -74.07
CA SER A 275 -51.54 116.21 -72.63
C SER A 275 -51.79 114.83 -71.99
N VAL A 276 -51.98 113.77 -72.81
CA VAL A 276 -52.30 112.42 -72.32
C VAL A 276 -51.04 111.59 -72.01
N ARG A 277 -49.88 111.94 -72.58
CA ARG A 277 -48.62 111.20 -72.38
C ARG A 277 -47.96 111.35 -71.01
N GLU A 278 -48.38 112.32 -70.18
CA GLU A 278 -47.79 112.51 -68.84
C GLU A 278 -48.48 111.70 -67.73
N ARG A 279 -49.74 111.27 -67.92
CA ARG A 279 -50.48 110.51 -66.89
C ARG A 279 -50.10 109.03 -66.78
N GLU A 280 -49.45 108.44 -67.80
CA GLU A 280 -49.03 107.03 -67.77
C GLU A 280 -47.76 106.78 -66.92
N ARG A 281 -46.97 107.81 -66.63
CA ARG A 281 -45.71 107.64 -65.89
C ARG A 281 -45.91 107.49 -64.37
N GLU A 282 -47.01 107.98 -63.81
CA GLU A 282 -47.26 107.97 -62.36
C GLU A 282 -47.81 106.63 -61.83
N GLU A 283 -48.40 105.77 -62.67
CA GLU A 283 -48.97 104.47 -62.23
C GLU A 283 -47.88 103.38 -62.12
N ALA A 284 -46.84 103.45 -62.95
CA ALA A 284 -45.75 102.49 -62.98
C ALA A 284 -44.93 102.45 -61.67
N GLU A 285 -44.80 103.57 -60.97
CA GLU A 285 -44.04 103.65 -59.71
C GLU A 285 -44.74 102.96 -58.53
N ARG A 286 -46.09 102.93 -58.51
CA ARG A 286 -46.86 102.28 -57.42
C ARG A 286 -46.78 100.75 -57.47
N LYS A 287 -46.57 100.17 -58.65
CA LYS A 287 -46.47 98.73 -58.87
C LYS A 287 -45.11 98.16 -58.44
N ALA A 288 -44.05 98.95 -58.48
CA ALA A 288 -42.72 98.57 -58.02
C ALA A 288 -42.66 98.37 -56.49
N MET A 289 -43.33 99.23 -55.71
CA MET A 289 -43.30 99.19 -54.24
C MET A 289 -43.99 97.94 -53.64
N ARG A 290 -44.95 97.33 -54.34
CA ARG A 290 -45.64 96.10 -53.87
C ARG A 290 -44.83 94.82 -54.06
N LYS A 291 -43.91 94.76 -55.04
CA LYS A 291 -43.04 93.60 -55.26
C LYS A 291 -42.00 93.44 -54.15
N GLU A 292 -41.47 94.55 -53.64
CA GLU A 292 -40.43 94.54 -52.60
C GLU A 292 -40.92 93.99 -51.25
N ILE A 293 -42.23 94.09 -50.96
CA ILE A 293 -42.85 93.52 -49.75
C ILE A 293 -43.08 92.00 -49.88
N ALA A 294 -43.44 91.53 -51.09
CA ALA A 294 -43.63 90.11 -51.36
C ALA A 294 -42.30 89.33 -51.30
N ASP A 295 -41.23 89.91 -51.85
CA ASP A 295 -39.89 89.30 -51.83
C ASP A 295 -39.32 89.20 -50.40
N ARG A 296 -39.61 90.18 -49.52
CA ARG A 296 -39.22 90.11 -48.09
C ARG A 296 -39.94 89.03 -47.29
N MET A 297 -41.18 88.70 -47.64
CA MET A 297 -41.94 87.65 -46.96
C MET A 297 -41.50 86.25 -47.39
N TYR A 298 -41.19 86.08 -48.67
CA TYR A 298 -40.65 84.82 -49.19
C TYR A 298 -39.26 84.51 -48.59
N GLU A 299 -38.42 85.53 -48.42
CA GLU A 299 -37.09 85.36 -47.83
C GLU A 299 -37.14 84.98 -46.34
N LYS A 300 -38.14 85.47 -45.59
CA LYS A 300 -38.35 85.04 -44.19
C LYS A 300 -38.77 83.58 -44.09
N VAL A 301 -39.70 83.13 -44.93
CA VAL A 301 -40.16 81.74 -44.94
C VAL A 301 -39.05 80.77 -45.35
N LYS A 302 -38.25 81.14 -46.36
CA LYS A 302 -37.09 80.34 -46.78
C LYS A 302 -36.07 80.20 -45.64
N ARG A 303 -35.80 81.29 -44.92
CA ARG A 303 -34.85 81.31 -43.81
C ARG A 303 -35.35 80.52 -42.58
N GLU A 304 -36.66 80.52 -42.31
CA GLU A 304 -37.26 79.71 -41.25
C GLU A 304 -37.23 78.21 -41.60
N MET A 305 -37.47 77.85 -42.86
CA MET A 305 -37.43 76.47 -43.32
C MET A 305 -36.00 75.90 -43.33
N GLU A 306 -35.01 76.69 -43.78
CA GLU A 306 -33.59 76.31 -43.68
C GLU A 306 -33.13 76.16 -42.22
N ALA A 307 -33.61 77.02 -41.32
CA ALA A 307 -33.31 76.91 -39.89
C ALA A 307 -33.96 75.69 -39.22
N GLU A 308 -35.15 75.28 -39.64
CA GLU A 308 -35.80 74.08 -39.09
C GLU A 308 -35.16 72.79 -39.60
N MET A 309 -34.78 72.74 -40.88
CA MET A 309 -34.04 71.62 -41.46
C MET A 309 -32.66 71.46 -40.82
N ALA A 310 -31.93 72.57 -40.60
CA ALA A 310 -30.64 72.53 -39.90
C ALA A 310 -30.76 72.00 -38.46
N ARG A 311 -31.85 72.35 -37.73
CA ARG A 311 -32.09 71.81 -36.38
C ARG A 311 -32.40 70.32 -36.39
N ARG A 312 -33.16 69.84 -37.38
CA ARG A 312 -33.46 68.39 -37.51
C ARG A 312 -32.21 67.60 -37.88
N GLU A 313 -31.36 68.14 -38.75
CA GLU A 313 -30.07 67.54 -39.08
C GLU A 313 -29.14 67.50 -37.84
N GLU A 314 -29.05 68.58 -37.06
CA GLU A 314 -28.30 68.59 -35.79
C GLU A 314 -28.85 67.57 -34.77
N GLU A 315 -30.18 67.42 -34.66
CA GLU A 315 -30.81 66.42 -33.78
C GLU A 315 -30.56 64.98 -34.25
N GLU A 316 -30.63 64.71 -35.56
CA GLU A 316 -30.32 63.40 -36.14
C GLU A 316 -28.82 63.06 -36.00
N GLU A 317 -27.92 64.03 -36.20
CA GLU A 317 -26.49 63.88 -35.93
C GLU A 317 -26.22 63.57 -34.45
N LEU A 318 -26.90 64.25 -33.52
CA LEU A 318 -26.77 64.00 -32.09
C LEU A 318 -27.27 62.59 -31.71
N ILE A 319 -28.39 62.12 -32.27
CA ILE A 319 -28.92 60.76 -32.07
C ILE A 319 -27.95 59.72 -32.63
N ASN A 320 -27.37 59.97 -33.81
CA ASN A 320 -26.41 59.07 -34.42
C ASN A 320 -25.10 59.00 -33.62
N MET A 321 -24.62 60.13 -33.09
CA MET A 321 -23.45 60.16 -32.19
C MET A 321 -23.72 59.42 -30.88
N LEU A 322 -24.89 59.61 -30.26
CA LEU A 322 -25.27 58.87 -29.04
C LEU A 322 -25.34 57.36 -29.30
N ARG A 323 -25.96 56.94 -30.42
CA ARG A 323 -26.00 55.53 -30.82
C ARG A 323 -24.60 54.96 -31.05
N GLN A 324 -23.69 55.75 -31.61
CA GLN A 324 -22.31 55.35 -31.84
C GLN A 324 -21.54 55.21 -30.53
N GLU A 325 -21.69 56.15 -29.59
CA GLU A 325 -21.09 56.08 -28.25
C GLU A 325 -21.62 54.88 -27.44
N GLU A 326 -22.92 54.57 -27.50
CA GLU A 326 -23.50 53.39 -26.86
C GLU A 326 -22.94 52.07 -27.44
N LEU A 327 -22.74 52.02 -28.77
CA LEU A 327 -22.18 50.86 -29.45
C LEU A 327 -20.69 50.70 -29.14
N GLU A 328 -19.94 51.79 -29.02
CA GLU A 328 -18.54 51.80 -28.59
C GLU A 328 -18.38 51.46 -27.09
N ALA A 329 -19.29 51.89 -26.23
CA ALA A 329 -19.32 51.50 -24.82
C ALA A 329 -19.62 50.00 -24.67
N LYS A 330 -20.58 49.48 -25.45
CA LYS A 330 -20.90 48.04 -25.47
C LYS A 330 -19.73 47.20 -25.98
N ARG A 331 -19.04 47.65 -27.04
CA ARG A 331 -17.82 47.00 -27.54
C ARG A 331 -16.69 47.03 -26.52
N ARG A 332 -16.50 48.14 -25.80
CA ARG A 332 -15.52 48.23 -24.71
C ARG A 332 -15.82 47.25 -23.59
N GLN A 333 -17.09 47.12 -23.18
CA GLN A 333 -17.51 46.14 -22.18
C GLN A 333 -17.30 44.69 -22.66
N GLU A 334 -17.63 44.38 -23.92
CA GLU A 334 -17.40 43.06 -24.50
C GLU A 334 -15.89 42.71 -24.60
N ASP A 335 -15.05 43.69 -24.94
CA ASP A 335 -13.60 43.54 -24.98
C ASP A 335 -12.97 43.40 -23.57
N GLU A 336 -13.48 44.14 -22.58
CA GLU A 336 -13.07 44.00 -21.17
C GLU A 336 -13.49 42.65 -20.59
N ASP A 337 -14.70 42.18 -20.88
CA ASP A 337 -15.15 40.84 -20.47
C ASP A 337 -14.37 39.73 -21.18
N ARG A 338 -14.00 39.91 -22.45
CA ARG A 338 -13.08 38.98 -23.16
C ARG A 338 -11.70 38.97 -22.52
N LYS A 339 -11.15 40.13 -22.17
CA LYS A 339 -9.86 40.23 -21.48
C LYS A 339 -9.92 39.59 -20.09
N ARG A 340 -10.98 39.84 -19.31
CA ARG A 340 -11.18 39.22 -18.00
C ARG A 340 -11.25 37.69 -18.10
N LYS A 341 -12.05 37.15 -19.01
CA LYS A 341 -12.14 35.69 -19.24
C LYS A 341 -10.81 35.09 -19.72
N ALA A 342 -10.05 35.82 -20.54
CA ALA A 342 -8.73 35.39 -20.98
C ALA A 342 -7.70 35.40 -19.83
N GLU A 343 -7.77 36.38 -18.93
CA GLU A 343 -6.94 36.46 -17.73
C GLU A 343 -7.30 35.36 -16.72
N GLU A 344 -8.59 35.13 -16.47
CA GLU A 344 -9.09 34.02 -15.64
C GLU A 344 -8.63 32.66 -16.18
N SER A 345 -8.78 32.42 -17.49
CA SER A 345 -8.31 31.20 -18.14
C SER A 345 -6.78 31.03 -18.06
N LYS A 346 -6.02 32.12 -18.20
CA LYS A 346 -4.56 32.12 -18.07
C LYS A 346 -4.11 31.87 -16.62
N GLU A 347 -4.84 32.38 -15.63
CA GLU A 347 -4.59 32.10 -14.22
C GLU A 347 -4.95 30.67 -13.84
N GLU A 348 -6.07 30.15 -14.34
CA GLU A 348 -6.47 28.76 -14.14
C GLU A 348 -5.47 27.80 -14.77
N MET A 349 -5.00 28.08 -15.99
CA MET A 349 -3.95 27.29 -16.64
C MET A 349 -2.61 27.37 -15.86
N ARG A 350 -2.25 28.53 -15.30
CA ARG A 350 -1.06 28.65 -14.43
C ARG A 350 -1.21 27.86 -13.14
N ARG A 351 -2.34 27.99 -12.44
CA ARG A 351 -2.62 27.23 -11.21
C ARG A 351 -2.64 25.72 -11.45
N ALA A 352 -3.22 25.27 -12.56
CA ALA A 352 -3.22 23.87 -12.96
C ALA A 352 -1.79 23.36 -13.24
N ASN A 353 -0.97 24.16 -13.92
CA ASN A 353 0.43 23.82 -14.19
C ASN A 353 1.27 23.79 -12.89
N GLU A 354 1.12 24.78 -12.02
CA GLU A 354 1.77 24.83 -10.71
C GLU A 354 1.37 23.63 -9.83
N TYR A 355 0.08 23.26 -9.85
CA TYR A 355 -0.41 22.09 -9.13
C TYR A 355 0.14 20.79 -9.71
N GLN A 356 0.21 20.68 -11.04
CA GLN A 356 0.81 19.53 -11.72
C GLN A 356 2.31 19.40 -11.41
N MET A 357 3.04 20.53 -11.36
CA MET A 357 4.45 20.56 -10.98
C MET A 357 4.66 20.14 -9.53
N LYS A 358 3.86 20.64 -8.59
CA LYS A 358 3.90 20.21 -7.19
C LYS A 358 3.59 18.72 -7.02
N LEU A 359 2.57 18.21 -7.72
CA LEU A 359 2.22 16.79 -7.68
C LEU A 359 3.33 15.92 -8.28
N LYS A 360 4.00 16.40 -9.32
CA LYS A 360 5.16 15.71 -9.92
C LYS A 360 6.34 15.69 -8.96
N GLU A 361 6.62 16.81 -8.30
CA GLU A 361 7.68 16.93 -7.29
C GLU A 361 7.40 16.04 -6.08
N GLU A 362 6.16 15.99 -5.59
CA GLU A 362 5.75 15.11 -4.49
C GLU A 362 5.90 13.62 -4.86
N ARG A 363 5.49 13.24 -6.08
CA ARG A 363 5.68 11.88 -6.59
C ARG A 363 7.16 11.52 -6.71
N GLU A 364 7.98 12.45 -7.19
CA GLU A 364 9.42 12.22 -7.33
C GLU A 364 10.12 12.15 -5.97
N ALA A 365 9.71 12.96 -5.00
CA ALA A 365 10.18 12.90 -3.62
C ALA A 365 9.77 11.58 -2.94
N ALA A 366 8.52 11.14 -3.11
CA ALA A 366 8.05 9.85 -2.62
C ALA A 366 8.83 8.68 -3.24
N PHE A 367 9.06 8.73 -4.56
CA PHE A 367 9.86 7.73 -5.26
C PHE A 367 11.32 7.70 -4.76
N ARG A 368 11.95 8.86 -4.55
CA ARG A 368 13.31 8.93 -3.97
C ARG A 368 13.35 8.38 -2.54
N ALA A 369 12.34 8.67 -1.72
CA ALA A 369 12.24 8.14 -0.36
C ALA A 369 12.08 6.60 -0.36
N GLU A 370 11.29 6.05 -1.28
CA GLU A 370 11.16 4.61 -1.48
C GLU A 370 12.47 3.97 -1.98
N GLU A 371 13.16 4.62 -2.92
CA GLU A 371 14.46 4.16 -3.43
C GLU A 371 15.53 4.18 -2.33
N GLU A 372 15.58 5.22 -1.50
CA GLU A 372 16.48 5.31 -0.35
C GLU A 372 16.16 4.23 0.70
N ALA A 373 14.88 4.01 1.02
CA ALA A 373 14.47 2.95 1.92
C ALA A 373 14.83 1.56 1.37
N PHE A 374 14.66 1.35 0.06
CA PHE A 374 15.08 0.12 -0.62
C PHE A 374 16.59 -0.07 -0.60
N ARG A 375 17.36 1.00 -0.85
CA ARG A 375 18.82 1.00 -0.81
C ARG A 375 19.33 0.70 0.59
N GLN A 376 18.75 1.29 1.63
CA GLN A 376 19.08 1.01 3.03
C GLN A 376 18.77 -0.44 3.41
N ARG A 377 17.60 -0.97 3.03
CA ARG A 377 17.26 -2.38 3.28
C ARG A 377 18.21 -3.33 2.56
N THR A 378 18.60 -3.00 1.33
CA THR A 378 19.53 -3.81 0.55
C THR A 378 20.94 -3.79 1.14
N LEU A 379 21.43 -2.62 1.56
CA LEU A 379 22.71 -2.50 2.28
C LEU A 379 22.69 -3.24 3.62
N ALA A 380 21.59 -3.17 4.37
CA ALA A 380 21.43 -3.91 5.62
C ALA A 380 21.48 -5.43 5.39
N LYS A 381 20.78 -5.94 4.35
CA LYS A 381 20.86 -7.35 3.95
C LYS A 381 22.28 -7.76 3.59
N TYR A 382 23.00 -6.98 2.78
CA TYR A 382 24.39 -7.30 2.45
C TYR A 382 25.29 -7.32 3.69
N ALA A 383 25.10 -6.41 4.64
CA ALA A 383 25.85 -6.41 5.89
C ALA A 383 25.52 -7.61 6.79
N GLU A 384 24.27 -8.07 6.80
CA GLU A 384 23.85 -9.28 7.51
C GLU A 384 24.41 -10.54 6.86
N ASP A 385 24.34 -10.63 5.53
CA ASP A 385 24.90 -11.74 4.75
C ASP A 385 26.42 -11.82 4.91
N GLU A 386 27.13 -10.70 4.87
CA GLU A 386 28.59 -10.66 5.06
C GLU A 386 29.00 -11.09 6.49
N LYS A 387 28.24 -10.68 7.52
CA LYS A 387 28.44 -11.16 8.90
C LYS A 387 28.19 -12.67 9.01
N LEU A 388 27.14 -13.18 8.38
CA LEU A 388 26.84 -14.62 8.33
C LEU A 388 27.93 -15.40 7.61
N GLU A 389 28.43 -14.90 6.49
CA GLU A 389 29.54 -15.51 5.75
C GLU A 389 30.83 -15.53 6.57
N GLN A 390 31.18 -14.43 7.25
CA GLN A 390 32.34 -14.39 8.14
C GLN A 390 32.24 -15.40 9.29
N MET A 391 31.07 -15.50 9.95
CA MET A 391 30.84 -16.50 11.00
C MET A 391 30.89 -17.93 10.45
N ASN A 392 30.33 -18.18 9.27
CA ASN A 392 30.37 -19.49 8.63
C ASN A 392 31.79 -19.87 8.18
N ALA A 393 32.57 -18.91 7.67
CA ALA A 393 33.98 -19.09 7.34
C ALA A 393 34.81 -19.40 8.59
N GLN A 394 34.56 -18.69 9.70
CA GLN A 394 35.23 -18.96 10.98
C GLN A 394 34.87 -20.36 11.52
N LYS A 395 33.59 -20.75 11.50
CA LYS A 395 33.15 -22.10 11.89
C LYS A 395 33.78 -23.18 11.00
N ARG A 396 33.88 -22.97 9.69
CA ARG A 396 34.57 -23.88 8.77
C ARG A 396 36.06 -24.00 9.10
N ARG A 397 36.75 -22.88 9.36
CA ARG A 397 38.16 -22.88 9.79
C ARG A 397 38.36 -23.62 11.11
N MET A 398 37.50 -23.40 12.10
CA MET A 398 37.55 -24.10 13.39
C MET A 398 37.36 -25.61 13.22
N ARG A 399 36.34 -26.05 12.47
CA ARG A 399 36.11 -27.48 12.21
C ARG A 399 37.26 -28.14 11.45
N MET A 400 37.86 -27.44 10.48
CA MET A 400 39.03 -27.94 9.76
C MET A 400 40.26 -28.03 10.67
N ALA A 401 40.45 -27.06 11.57
CA ALA A 401 41.54 -27.08 12.55
C ALA A 401 41.35 -28.20 13.59
N GLU A 402 40.12 -28.44 14.06
CA GLU A 402 39.78 -29.56 14.94
C GLU A 402 40.01 -30.90 14.26
N HIS A 403 39.52 -31.06 13.02
CA HIS A 403 39.76 -32.26 12.23
C HIS A 403 41.25 -32.48 11.96
N ALA A 404 42.01 -31.43 11.65
CA ALA A 404 43.46 -31.52 11.46
C ALA A 404 44.20 -31.93 12.74
N ARG A 405 43.80 -31.39 13.92
CA ARG A 405 44.34 -31.81 15.22
C ARG A 405 44.04 -33.26 15.53
N GLU A 406 42.81 -33.71 15.26
CA GLU A 406 42.38 -35.09 15.49
C GLU A 406 43.12 -36.08 14.58
N VAL A 407 43.29 -35.73 13.30
CA VAL A 407 44.09 -36.51 12.35
C VAL A 407 45.55 -36.56 12.78
N GLN A 408 46.13 -35.45 13.23
CA GLN A 408 47.50 -35.43 13.72
C GLN A 408 47.66 -36.30 14.98
N ARG A 409 46.71 -36.22 15.92
CA ARG A 409 46.68 -37.10 17.11
C ARG A 409 46.66 -38.57 16.72
N LEU A 410 45.81 -38.95 15.75
CA LEU A 410 45.75 -40.33 15.25
C LEU A 410 47.05 -40.77 14.56
N ILE A 411 47.73 -39.88 13.82
CA ILE A 411 49.03 -40.17 13.22
C ILE A 411 50.10 -40.38 14.28
N ASP A 412 50.13 -39.52 15.31
CA ASP A 412 51.11 -39.60 16.40
C ASP A 412 50.88 -40.84 17.26
N GLU A 413 49.62 -41.20 17.55
CA GLU A 413 49.26 -42.45 18.24
C GLU A 413 49.66 -43.68 17.43
N LYS A 414 49.44 -43.68 16.12
CA LYS A 414 49.85 -44.77 15.23
C LYS A 414 51.37 -44.89 15.17
N ARG A 415 52.09 -43.77 15.17
CA ARG A 415 53.56 -43.73 15.19
C ARG A 415 54.11 -44.24 16.52
N ALA A 416 53.54 -43.81 17.64
CA ALA A 416 53.90 -44.29 18.98
C ALA A 416 53.63 -45.80 19.13
N ALA A 417 52.50 -46.30 18.61
CA ALA A 417 52.19 -47.73 18.59
C ALA A 417 53.20 -48.53 17.75
N PHE A 418 53.63 -47.98 16.60
CA PHE A 418 54.65 -48.60 15.74
C PHE A 418 56.03 -48.59 16.40
N GLU A 419 56.45 -47.48 17.00
CA GLU A 419 57.72 -47.39 17.73
C GLU A 419 57.75 -48.31 18.95
N ALA A 420 56.63 -48.44 19.69
CA ALA A 420 56.51 -49.38 20.79
C ALA A 420 56.56 -50.84 20.33
N ALA A 421 55.97 -51.17 19.17
CA ALA A 421 56.04 -52.50 18.58
C ALA A 421 57.47 -52.84 18.13
N LYS A 422 58.15 -51.89 17.47
CA LYS A 422 59.54 -52.03 17.04
C LYS A 422 60.50 -52.17 18.22
N ALA A 423 60.32 -51.38 19.28
CA ALA A 423 61.13 -51.49 20.49
C ALA A 423 60.95 -52.85 21.20
N ARG A 424 59.75 -53.45 21.14
CA ARG A 424 59.52 -54.81 21.65
C ARG A 424 60.23 -55.86 20.80
N GLU A 425 60.18 -55.74 19.47
CA GLU A 425 60.90 -56.62 18.55
C GLU A 425 62.41 -56.54 18.77
N GLU A 426 62.98 -55.33 18.83
CA GLU A 426 64.42 -55.12 19.06
C GLU A 426 64.87 -55.68 20.42
N ALA A 427 64.03 -55.59 21.46
CA ALA A 427 64.31 -56.20 22.76
C ALA A 427 64.27 -57.74 22.71
N GLU A 428 63.36 -58.32 21.93
CA GLU A 428 63.26 -59.77 21.74
C GLU A 428 64.46 -60.30 20.93
N ASP A 429 64.89 -59.58 19.90
CA ASP A 429 66.06 -59.90 19.10
C ASP A 429 67.38 -59.74 19.89
N ALA A 430 67.46 -58.73 20.76
CA ALA A 430 68.60 -58.57 21.65
C ALA A 430 68.67 -59.71 22.68
N ALA A 431 67.52 -60.14 23.23
CA ALA A 431 67.45 -61.29 24.11
C ALA A 431 67.89 -62.58 23.40
N LYS A 432 67.42 -62.82 22.17
CA LYS A 432 67.85 -63.96 21.35
C LYS A 432 69.35 -63.93 21.04
N ARG A 433 69.89 -62.77 20.63
CA ARG A 433 71.34 -62.63 20.40
C ARG A 433 72.17 -62.91 21.66
N SER A 434 71.72 -62.46 22.82
CA SER A 434 72.41 -62.74 24.09
C SER A 434 72.40 -64.23 24.46
N GLU A 435 71.32 -64.94 24.12
CA GLU A 435 71.21 -66.39 24.31
C GLU A 435 72.13 -67.13 23.34
N ASP A 436 72.10 -66.77 22.05
CA ASP A 436 72.96 -67.34 21.01
C ASP A 436 74.46 -67.13 21.30
N ASP A 437 74.86 -65.95 21.78
CA ASP A 437 76.25 -65.68 22.16
C ASP A 437 76.66 -66.47 23.41
N ARG A 438 75.75 -66.69 24.36
CA ARG A 438 75.99 -67.57 25.52
C ARG A 438 76.19 -69.03 25.07
N VAL A 439 75.37 -69.51 24.15
CA VAL A 439 75.51 -70.86 23.57
C VAL A 439 76.81 -70.98 22.78
N ARG A 440 77.18 -69.98 21.98
CA ARG A 440 78.44 -69.96 21.24
C ARG A 440 79.66 -70.00 22.17
N GLY A 441 79.60 -69.29 23.31
CA GLY A 441 80.64 -69.35 24.34
C GLY A 441 80.85 -70.77 24.89
N LEU A 442 79.76 -71.46 25.24
CA LEU A 442 79.81 -72.85 25.72
C LEU A 442 80.36 -73.82 24.66
N VAL A 443 80.01 -73.61 23.39
CA VAL A 443 80.53 -74.43 22.27
C VAL A 443 82.02 -74.21 22.05
N GLU A 444 82.51 -72.96 22.10
CA GLU A 444 83.94 -72.67 21.95
C GLU A 444 84.76 -73.18 23.15
N GLU A 445 84.21 -73.19 24.37
CA GLU A 445 84.83 -73.80 25.54
C GLU A 445 84.98 -75.33 25.38
N GLU A 446 83.92 -76.02 24.94
CA GLU A 446 84.01 -77.46 24.65
C GLU A 446 84.92 -77.76 23.46
N ARG A 447 84.93 -76.89 22.44
CA ARG A 447 85.86 -77.00 21.31
C ARG A 447 87.32 -76.89 21.76
N LYS A 448 87.64 -75.97 22.68
CA LYS A 448 88.99 -75.84 23.26
C LYS A 448 89.38 -77.06 24.10
N LYS A 449 88.44 -77.71 24.80
CA LYS A 449 88.71 -78.98 25.49
C LYS A 449 89.05 -80.10 24.51
N LEU A 450 88.26 -80.25 23.44
CA LEU A 450 88.53 -81.23 22.37
C LEU A 450 89.88 -80.97 21.68
N LEU A 451 90.23 -79.70 21.43
CA LEU A 451 91.54 -79.32 20.88
C LEU A 451 92.68 -79.65 21.85
N ARG A 452 92.48 -79.46 23.16
CA ARG A 452 93.47 -79.84 24.19
C ARG A 452 93.73 -81.35 24.21
N GLU A 453 92.69 -82.17 24.12
CA GLU A 453 92.80 -83.64 24.02
C GLU A 453 93.48 -84.05 22.70
N ALA A 454 93.10 -83.41 21.60
CA ALA A 454 93.68 -83.66 20.28
C ALA A 454 95.16 -83.24 20.17
N ALA A 455 95.64 -82.35 21.04
CA ALA A 455 97.04 -81.90 21.05
C ALA A 455 98.03 -83.06 21.32
N GLU A 456 97.62 -84.11 22.04
CA GLU A 456 98.44 -85.31 22.27
C GLU A 456 98.76 -86.07 20.99
N LEU A 457 97.88 -85.95 19.98
CA LEU A 457 97.94 -86.66 18.71
C LEU A 457 98.41 -85.74 17.56
N LYS A 458 99.17 -84.67 17.87
CA LYS A 458 99.58 -83.62 16.92
C LYS A 458 100.08 -84.17 15.57
N ASP A 459 100.87 -85.23 15.60
CA ASP A 459 101.50 -85.80 14.40
C ASP A 459 100.52 -86.59 13.50
N PHE A 460 99.31 -86.87 13.99
CA PHE A 460 98.28 -87.66 13.30
C PHE A 460 96.96 -86.89 13.09
N LEU A 461 96.96 -85.56 13.18
CA LEU A 461 95.74 -84.77 12.99
C LEU A 461 95.36 -84.65 11.50
N PRO A 462 94.07 -84.83 11.15
CA PRO A 462 93.58 -84.63 9.78
C PRO A 462 93.60 -83.15 9.38
N ARG A 463 93.63 -82.88 8.08
CA ARG A 463 93.60 -81.51 7.53
C ARG A 463 92.27 -80.83 7.87
N GLY A 464 92.32 -79.69 8.55
CA GLY A 464 91.14 -78.84 8.85
C GLY A 464 90.71 -78.75 10.32
N VAL A 465 91.51 -79.26 11.26
CA VAL A 465 91.19 -79.21 12.70
C VAL A 465 91.34 -77.80 13.30
N MET A 466 92.30 -77.02 12.80
CA MET A 466 92.50 -75.62 13.22
C MET A 466 91.65 -74.69 12.36
N ARG A 467 90.85 -73.84 13.00
CA ARG A 467 89.96 -72.89 12.31
C ARG A 467 90.68 -71.60 11.97
N ASP A 468 91.46 -71.08 12.90
CA ASP A 468 92.21 -69.83 12.76
C ASP A 468 93.61 -69.94 13.38
N GLN A 469 94.39 -68.86 13.25
CA GLN A 469 95.74 -68.79 13.82
C GLN A 469 95.73 -68.85 15.35
N ALA A 470 94.65 -68.38 15.99
CA ALA A 470 94.50 -68.43 17.44
C ALA A 470 94.40 -69.87 17.96
N ASP A 471 93.76 -70.79 17.22
CA ASP A 471 93.76 -72.22 17.55
C ASP A 471 95.17 -72.85 17.44
N VAL A 472 95.98 -72.41 16.47
CA VAL A 472 97.37 -72.87 16.31
C VAL A 472 98.21 -72.44 17.51
N ASP A 473 98.03 -71.20 17.96
CA ASP A 473 98.71 -70.67 19.13
C ASP A 473 98.26 -71.38 20.41
N PHE A 474 96.95 -71.65 20.57
CA PHE A 474 96.40 -72.40 21.70
C PHE A 474 96.94 -73.82 21.78
N ILE A 475 97.01 -74.54 20.65
CA ILE A 475 97.58 -75.90 20.61
C ILE A 475 99.09 -75.86 20.91
N SER A 476 99.79 -74.85 20.43
CA SER A 476 101.22 -74.67 20.73
C SER A 476 101.44 -74.44 22.23
N GLN A 477 100.61 -73.61 22.88
CA GLN A 477 100.63 -73.41 24.33
C GLN A 477 100.30 -74.70 25.10
N VAL A 478 99.27 -75.45 24.69
CA VAL A 478 98.94 -76.74 25.30
C VAL A 478 100.08 -77.75 25.13
N LEU A 479 100.76 -77.76 23.99
CA LEU A 479 101.92 -78.62 23.75
C LEU A 479 103.12 -78.22 24.61
N GLU A 480 103.34 -76.92 24.83
CA GLU A 480 104.35 -76.42 25.77
C GLU A 480 104.00 -76.84 27.21
N GLU A 481 102.74 -76.71 27.63
CA GLU A 481 102.25 -77.19 28.93
C GLU A 481 102.45 -78.71 29.06
N MET A 482 102.17 -79.48 28.00
CA MET A 482 102.37 -80.93 27.97
C MET A 482 103.85 -81.32 27.97
N ALA A 483 104.72 -80.56 27.30
CA ALA A 483 106.16 -80.73 27.36
C ALA A 483 106.69 -80.41 28.76
N LEU A 484 106.16 -79.38 29.42
CA LEU A 484 106.46 -79.03 30.80
C LEU A 484 105.98 -80.13 31.77
N ASN A 485 104.79 -80.71 31.54
CA ASN A 485 104.27 -81.83 32.32
C ASN A 485 105.08 -83.12 32.09
N ARG A 486 105.55 -83.40 30.87
CA ARG A 486 106.47 -84.52 30.58
C ARG A 486 107.85 -84.30 31.19
N ALA A 487 108.36 -83.06 31.22
CA ALA A 487 109.62 -82.71 31.88
C ALA A 487 109.52 -82.80 33.41
N LYS A 488 108.35 -82.48 33.99
CA LYS A 488 108.06 -82.69 35.42
C LYS A 488 107.82 -84.17 35.77
N GLY A 489 107.30 -84.98 34.83
CA GLY A 489 107.14 -86.43 34.99
C GLY A 489 108.44 -87.25 34.85
N THR A 490 109.48 -86.69 34.23
CA THR A 490 110.80 -87.35 34.09
C THR A 490 111.80 -87.00 35.21
N GLN A 491 111.44 -86.10 36.14
CA GLN A 491 112.10 -85.96 37.45
C GLN A 491 111.39 -86.74 38.58
N GLY A 492 110.46 -87.64 38.23
CA GLY A 492 109.79 -88.58 39.12
C GLY A 492 110.08 -90.03 38.76
N ARG A 493 111.37 -90.42 38.80
CA ARG A 493 111.80 -91.80 39.05
C ARG A 493 112.95 -91.78 40.04
#